data_AF-A0A5N7WJ41-F1
#
_entry.id   AF-A0A5N7WJ41-F1
#
_cell.length_a   1.000
_cell.length_b   1.000
_cell.length_c   1.000
_cell.angle_alpha   90.00
_cell.angle_beta   90.00
_cell.angle_gamma   90.00
#
_symmetry.space_group_name_H-M   'P 1'
#
loop_
_entity.id
_entity.type
_entity.pdbx_description
1 polymer ?
#
loop_
_entity_poly.entity_id
_entity_poly.type
_entity_poly.pdbx_seq_one_letter_code
_entity_poly.pdbx_strand_id
1 'polypeptide(L)'
;MVGVSEASISKRVSEGVISRGDNAHAWLVGYCEHLRDQAAGRLGESQGLDIVQERAGLAKAQREAQELKNQVARGEYAPIGLLADVLGLASSSVVDRMDQFDSLLSKSCPDLPEDVRKVVMSVMAGARNEWIKSTARLVADAVDAMAQDEEDEGDLPDISDEEGQE
;
A
#
# COMPACT_ATOMS: atom_id res chain seq x y z
N MET A 1 -5.42 -54.57 13.15
CA MET A 1 -4.43 -54.02 14.09
C MET A 1 -4.49 -52.49 14.23
N VAL A 2 -5.03 -51.71 13.27
CA VAL A 2 -5.22 -50.24 13.48
C VAL A 2 -6.56 -49.71 12.92
N GLY A 3 -7.51 -50.59 12.53
CA GLY A 3 -8.82 -50.17 12.00
C GLY A 3 -8.78 -49.41 10.66
N VAL A 4 -7.61 -49.33 10.00
CA VAL A 4 -7.40 -48.69 8.69
C VAL A 4 -7.56 -49.69 7.55
N SER A 5 -8.01 -49.19 6.40
CA SER A 5 -8.17 -49.98 5.19
C SER A 5 -6.81 -50.34 4.55
N GLU A 6 -6.80 -51.40 3.74
CA GLU A 6 -5.62 -51.83 2.98
C GLU A 6 -5.11 -50.72 2.03
N ALA A 7 -6.03 -49.99 1.40
CA ALA A 7 -5.68 -48.84 0.56
C ALA A 7 -4.92 -47.75 1.33
N SER A 8 -5.31 -47.48 2.57
CA SER A 8 -4.60 -46.52 3.44
C SER A 8 -3.21 -47.02 3.84
N ILE A 9 -3.03 -48.33 4.02
CA ILE A 9 -1.71 -48.91 4.32
C ILE A 9 -0.81 -48.84 3.07
N SER A 10 -1.35 -49.18 1.90
CA SER A 10 -0.62 -49.09 0.62
C SER A 10 -0.14 -47.66 0.35
N LYS A 11 -1.00 -46.67 0.59
CA LYS A 11 -0.65 -45.25 0.48
C LYS A 11 0.50 -44.86 1.42
N ARG A 12 0.44 -45.28 2.68
CA ARG A 12 1.49 -44.97 3.69
C ARG A 12 2.83 -45.64 3.40
N VAL A 13 2.80 -46.82 2.81
CA VAL A 13 4.01 -47.49 2.31
C VAL A 13 4.59 -46.75 1.10
N SER A 14 3.75 -46.23 0.20
CA SER A 14 4.23 -45.42 -0.93
C SER A 14 4.76 -44.04 -0.51
N GLU A 15 4.24 -43.48 0.59
CA GLU A 15 4.69 -42.21 1.19
C GLU A 15 5.95 -42.39 2.06
N GLY A 16 6.48 -43.62 2.20
CA GLY A 16 7.69 -43.89 2.99
C GLY A 16 7.49 -43.81 4.51
N VAL A 17 6.25 -43.63 4.99
CA VAL A 17 5.90 -43.58 6.42
C VAL A 17 6.13 -44.92 7.11
N ILE A 18 6.00 -46.02 6.36
CA ILE A 18 6.14 -47.39 6.84
C ILE A 18 6.94 -48.21 5.82
N SER A 19 8.03 -48.86 6.24
CA SER A 19 8.88 -49.66 5.37
C SER A 19 8.42 -51.11 5.25
N ARG A 20 8.47 -51.68 4.03
CA ARG A 20 8.15 -53.10 3.81
C ARG A 20 9.25 -53.98 4.40
N GLY A 21 8.87 -54.97 5.21
CA GLY A 21 9.79 -55.92 5.84
C GLY A 21 10.06 -55.64 7.32
N ASP A 22 9.63 -54.49 7.84
CA ASP A 22 9.74 -54.16 9.26
C ASP A 22 8.73 -54.92 10.12
N ASN A 23 9.03 -54.98 11.43
CA ASN A 23 8.13 -55.61 12.40
C ASN A 23 6.94 -54.69 12.75
N ALA A 24 5.86 -55.30 13.26
CA ALA A 24 4.63 -54.59 13.58
C ALA A 24 4.80 -53.45 14.61
N HIS A 25 5.82 -53.53 15.49
CA HIS A 25 6.11 -52.47 16.45
C HIS A 25 6.70 -51.24 15.76
N ALA A 26 7.69 -51.43 14.88
CA ALA A 26 8.29 -50.35 14.09
C ALA A 26 7.25 -49.64 13.21
N TRP A 27 6.33 -50.40 12.61
CA TRP A 27 5.19 -49.83 11.86
C TRP A 27 4.27 -48.98 12.72
N LEU A 28 4.00 -49.39 13.95
CA LEU A 28 3.14 -48.65 14.86
C LEU A 28 3.80 -47.36 15.35
N VAL A 29 5.12 -47.40 15.61
CA VAL A 29 5.90 -46.22 15.99
C VAL A 29 5.91 -45.19 14.86
N GLY A 30 6.32 -45.58 13.65
CA GLY A 30 6.34 -44.66 12.50
C GLY A 30 4.96 -44.10 12.15
N TYR A 31 3.91 -44.91 12.31
CA TYR A 31 2.52 -44.45 12.17
C TYR A 31 2.14 -43.39 13.21
N CYS A 32 2.48 -43.61 14.49
CA CYS A 32 2.19 -42.65 15.56
C CYS A 32 2.99 -41.36 15.43
N GLU A 33 4.24 -41.42 14.96
CA GLU A 33 5.07 -40.23 14.69
C GLU A 33 4.48 -39.39 13.56
N HIS A 34 4.13 -40.02 12.44
CA HIS A 34 3.46 -39.32 11.34
C HIS A 34 2.13 -38.68 11.75
N LEU A 35 1.32 -39.34 12.59
CA LEU A 35 0.09 -38.72 13.12
C LEU A 35 0.38 -37.54 14.07
N ARG A 36 1.46 -37.61 14.86
CA ARG A 36 1.90 -36.49 15.70
C ARG A 36 2.37 -35.31 14.86
N ASP A 37 3.10 -35.56 13.79
CA ASP A 37 3.55 -34.51 12.87
C ASP A 37 2.38 -33.89 12.11
N GLN A 38 1.39 -34.69 11.71
CA GLN A 38 0.14 -34.20 11.14
C GLN A 38 -0.65 -33.35 12.14
N ALA A 39 -0.80 -33.80 13.38
CA ALA A 39 -1.50 -33.06 14.43
C ALA A 39 -0.75 -31.78 14.84
N ALA A 40 0.59 -31.79 14.76
CA ALA A 40 1.43 -30.63 14.99
C ALA A 40 1.52 -29.69 13.78
N GLY A 41 0.88 -30.03 12.65
CA GLY A 41 0.84 -29.21 11.44
C GLY A 41 2.12 -29.22 10.60
N ARG A 42 3.12 -30.07 10.94
CA ARG A 42 4.41 -30.15 10.25
C ARG A 42 4.36 -30.92 8.92
N LEU A 43 3.27 -31.64 8.65
CA LEU A 43 3.13 -32.45 7.45
C LEU A 43 2.79 -31.65 6.17
N GLY A 44 2.52 -30.34 6.31
CA GLY A 44 2.24 -29.45 5.18
C GLY A 44 3.45 -29.09 4.33
N GLU A 45 4.66 -29.39 4.80
CA GLU A 45 5.94 -28.92 4.20
C GLU A 45 6.36 -29.69 2.94
N SER A 46 5.73 -30.84 2.64
CA SER A 46 6.20 -31.77 1.61
C SER A 46 5.51 -31.64 0.24
N GLN A 47 4.27 -31.13 0.14
CA GLN A 47 3.52 -31.14 -1.15
C GLN A 47 2.53 -29.96 -1.35
N GLY A 48 2.79 -28.78 -0.78
CA GLY A 48 2.02 -27.57 -1.04
C GLY A 48 2.68 -26.36 -0.38
N LEU A 49 2.42 -25.15 -0.88
CA LEU A 49 2.91 -23.90 -0.26
C LEU A 49 2.59 -23.94 1.24
N ASP A 50 3.64 -23.82 2.07
CA ASP A 50 3.54 -23.98 3.51
C ASP A 50 2.59 -22.93 4.08
N ILE A 51 1.44 -23.38 4.58
CA ILE A 51 0.40 -22.53 5.19
C ILE A 51 0.98 -21.68 6.34
N VAL A 52 2.04 -22.15 6.99
CA VAL A 52 2.76 -21.37 8.02
C VAL A 52 3.50 -20.20 7.39
N GLN A 53 4.20 -20.41 6.27
CA GLN A 53 4.87 -19.35 5.51
C GLN A 53 3.86 -18.32 4.96
N GLU A 54 2.75 -18.76 4.38
CA GLU A 54 1.68 -17.86 3.90
C GLU A 54 1.06 -17.03 5.04
N ARG A 55 0.88 -17.63 6.22
CA ARG A 55 0.40 -16.91 7.41
C ARG A 55 1.42 -15.90 7.94
N ALA A 56 2.70 -16.23 7.90
CA ALA A 56 3.76 -15.30 8.27
C ALA A 56 3.82 -14.12 7.28
N GLY A 57 3.67 -14.38 5.97
CA GLY A 57 3.55 -13.36 4.94
C GLY A 57 2.35 -12.45 5.16
N LEU A 58 1.17 -13.01 5.42
CA LEU A 58 -0.03 -12.25 5.73
C LEU A 58 0.15 -11.38 7.00
N ALA A 59 0.76 -11.92 8.05
CA ALA A 59 1.01 -11.18 9.28
C ALA A 59 1.97 -9.99 9.05
N LYS A 60 2.99 -10.16 8.22
CA LYS A 60 3.90 -9.08 7.81
C LYS A 60 3.13 -7.98 7.07
N ALA A 61 2.35 -8.34 6.05
CA ALA A 61 1.57 -7.39 5.27
C ALA A 61 0.52 -6.65 6.14
N GLN A 62 -0.10 -7.33 7.10
CA GLN A 62 -1.02 -6.71 8.04
C GLN A 62 -0.32 -5.70 8.97
N ARG A 63 0.89 -6.01 9.43
CA ARG A 63 1.68 -5.09 10.25
C ARG A 63 2.04 -3.83 9.47
N GLU A 64 2.48 -3.98 8.23
CA GLU A 64 2.79 -2.84 7.33
C GLU A 64 1.55 -1.98 7.08
N ALA A 65 0.41 -2.61 6.77
CA ALA A 65 -0.85 -1.90 6.58
C ALA A 65 -1.30 -1.16 7.86
N GLN A 66 -1.07 -1.74 9.03
CA GLN A 66 -1.38 -1.07 10.30
C GLN A 66 -0.43 0.09 10.58
N GLU A 67 0.84 -0.05 10.23
CA GLU A 67 1.82 1.03 10.40
C GLU A 67 1.48 2.22 9.50
N LEU A 68 1.12 1.99 8.24
CA LEU A 68 0.68 3.06 7.34
C LEU A 68 -0.59 3.76 7.86
N LYS A 69 -1.55 3.01 8.43
CA LYS A 69 -2.72 3.60 9.10
C LYS A 69 -2.33 4.45 10.32
N ASN A 70 -1.34 4.03 11.09
CA ASN A 70 -0.85 4.78 12.24
C ASN A 70 -0.18 6.09 11.79
N GLN A 71 0.62 6.06 10.73
CA GLN A 71 1.26 7.24 10.15
C GLN A 71 0.22 8.24 9.63
N VAL A 72 -0.82 7.74 8.93
CA VAL A 72 -1.97 8.58 8.53
C VAL A 72 -2.68 9.18 9.74
N ALA A 73 -2.93 8.39 10.79
CA ALA A 73 -3.58 8.87 12.01
C ALA A 73 -2.73 9.90 12.78
N ARG A 74 -1.40 9.82 12.68
CA ARG A 74 -0.46 10.81 13.22
C ARG A 74 -0.32 12.06 12.35
N GLY A 75 -0.84 12.03 11.12
CA GLY A 75 -0.69 13.11 10.15
C GLY A 75 0.67 13.16 9.46
N GLU A 76 1.46 12.07 9.54
CA GLU A 76 2.74 11.94 8.86
C GLU A 76 2.54 11.57 7.38
N TYR A 77 1.42 10.93 7.04
CA TYR A 77 1.08 10.52 5.68
C TYR A 77 -0.32 11.01 5.29
N ALA A 78 -0.48 11.55 4.08
CA ALA A 78 -1.76 12.04 3.58
C ALA A 78 -2.06 11.45 2.19
N PRO A 79 -3.30 11.00 1.93
CA PRO A 79 -3.68 10.56 0.60
C PRO A 79 -3.57 11.70 -0.42
N ILE A 80 -2.90 11.45 -1.55
CA ILE A 80 -2.67 12.45 -2.61
C ILE A 80 -3.99 13.05 -3.11
N GLY A 81 -5.02 12.20 -3.30
CA GLY A 81 -6.35 12.67 -3.72
C GLY A 81 -6.97 13.68 -2.75
N LEU A 82 -6.82 13.47 -1.44
CA LEU A 82 -7.33 14.39 -0.43
C LEU A 82 -6.58 15.73 -0.46
N LEU A 83 -5.27 15.71 -0.64
CA LEU A 83 -4.46 16.94 -0.78
C LEU A 83 -4.86 17.72 -2.04
N ALA A 84 -5.05 17.02 -3.17
CA ALA A 84 -5.49 17.61 -4.41
C ALA A 84 -6.88 18.26 -4.28
N ASP A 85 -7.83 17.59 -3.62
CA ASP A 85 -9.18 18.11 -3.39
C ASP A 85 -9.16 19.38 -2.51
N VAL A 86 -8.42 19.35 -1.40
CA VAL A 86 -8.30 20.50 -0.49
C VAL A 86 -7.64 21.68 -1.18
N LEU A 87 -6.59 21.44 -1.96
CA LEU A 87 -5.91 22.49 -2.71
C LEU A 87 -6.79 23.06 -3.83
N GLY A 88 -7.54 22.21 -4.53
CA GLY A 88 -8.52 22.62 -5.53
C GLY A 88 -9.58 23.54 -4.92
N LEU A 89 -10.14 23.15 -3.77
CA LEU A 89 -11.12 23.95 -3.02
C LEU A 89 -10.53 25.28 -2.51
N ALA A 90 -9.31 25.26 -1.98
CA ALA A 90 -8.63 26.47 -1.55
C ALA A 90 -8.39 27.43 -2.73
N SER A 91 -7.93 26.89 -3.86
CA SER A 91 -7.65 27.66 -5.08
C SER A 91 -8.91 28.27 -5.68
N SER A 92 -10.03 27.52 -5.70
CA SER A 92 -11.31 28.02 -6.19
C SER A 92 -11.85 29.16 -5.33
N SER A 93 -11.68 29.09 -4.00
CA SER A 93 -12.14 30.15 -3.09
C SER A 93 -11.47 31.51 -3.35
N VAL A 94 -10.21 31.50 -3.78
CA VAL A 94 -9.47 32.72 -4.16
C VAL A 94 -10.01 33.28 -5.47
N VAL A 95 -10.24 32.41 -6.45
CA VAL A 95 -10.80 32.78 -7.75
C VAL A 95 -12.19 33.40 -7.59
N ASP A 96 -13.05 32.80 -6.76
CA ASP A 96 -14.39 33.33 -6.47
C ASP A 96 -14.33 34.76 -5.90
N ARG A 97 -13.33 35.05 -5.06
CA ARG A 97 -13.15 36.37 -4.47
C ARG A 97 -12.63 37.40 -5.47
N MET A 98 -11.79 36.98 -6.43
CA MET A 98 -11.39 37.82 -7.56
C MET A 98 -12.58 38.11 -8.49
N ASP A 99 -13.46 37.14 -8.72
CA ASP A 99 -14.65 37.32 -9.56
C ASP A 99 -15.68 38.25 -8.92
N GLN A 100 -15.77 38.27 -7.59
CA GLN A 100 -16.61 39.22 -6.83
C GLN A 100 -16.06 40.65 -6.81
N PHE A 101 -14.83 40.88 -7.29
CA PHE A 101 -14.15 42.16 -7.18
C PHE A 101 -14.90 43.32 -7.84
N ASP A 102 -15.54 43.10 -8.99
CA ASP A 102 -16.31 44.15 -9.69
C ASP A 102 -17.49 44.66 -8.84
N SER A 103 -18.18 43.74 -8.16
CA SER A 103 -19.27 44.10 -7.25
C SER A 103 -18.77 44.94 -6.07
N LEU A 104 -17.59 44.63 -5.54
CA LEU A 104 -16.98 45.40 -4.45
C LEU A 104 -16.48 46.76 -4.92
N LEU A 105 -15.90 46.82 -6.12
CA LEU A 105 -15.37 48.04 -6.73
C LEU A 105 -16.49 49.02 -7.06
N SER A 106 -17.60 48.56 -7.63
CA SER A 106 -18.78 49.39 -7.90
C SER A 106 -19.42 49.95 -6.64
N LYS A 107 -19.48 49.18 -5.55
CA LYS A 107 -20.01 49.64 -4.25
C LYS A 107 -19.07 50.64 -3.55
N SER A 108 -17.77 50.38 -3.57
CA SER A 108 -16.78 51.17 -2.83
C SER A 108 -16.34 52.43 -3.58
N CYS A 109 -16.40 52.39 -4.91
CA CYS A 109 -16.01 53.50 -5.79
C CYS A 109 -17.07 53.70 -6.89
N PRO A 110 -18.25 54.27 -6.54
CA PRO A 110 -19.36 54.45 -7.48
C PRO A 110 -19.02 55.44 -8.61
N ASP A 111 -18.24 56.47 -8.33
CA ASP A 111 -17.88 57.52 -9.29
C ASP A 111 -16.59 57.22 -10.08
N LEU A 112 -16.12 55.97 -10.06
CA LEU A 112 -14.92 55.57 -10.78
C LEU A 112 -15.16 55.67 -12.31
N PRO A 113 -14.30 56.39 -13.06
CA PRO A 113 -14.42 56.48 -14.51
C PRO A 113 -14.38 55.11 -15.18
N GLU A 114 -15.25 54.92 -16.17
CA GLU A 114 -15.44 53.62 -16.83
C GLU A 114 -14.15 53.09 -17.49
N ASP A 115 -13.34 53.99 -18.07
CA ASP A 115 -12.07 53.61 -18.69
C ASP A 115 -11.07 53.06 -17.66
N VAL A 116 -11.05 53.62 -16.45
CA VAL A 116 -10.21 53.14 -15.34
C VAL A 116 -10.74 51.81 -14.81
N ARG A 117 -12.06 51.67 -14.66
CA ARG A 117 -12.71 50.41 -14.26
C ARG A 117 -12.32 49.27 -15.19
N LYS A 118 -12.37 49.49 -16.51
CA LYS A 118 -11.99 48.48 -17.51
C LYS A 118 -10.53 48.06 -17.39
N VAL A 119 -9.61 49.00 -17.16
CA VAL A 119 -8.19 48.69 -16.94
C VAL A 119 -8.00 47.82 -15.70
N VAL A 120 -8.64 48.18 -14.59
CA VAL A 120 -8.55 47.40 -13.34
C VAL A 120 -9.11 45.99 -13.52
N MET A 121 -10.28 45.86 -14.16
CA MET A 121 -10.89 44.55 -14.42
C MET A 121 -10.05 43.70 -15.37
N SER A 122 -9.39 44.30 -16.36
CA SER A 122 -8.46 43.60 -17.24
C SER A 122 -7.24 43.06 -16.48
N VAL A 123 -6.65 43.86 -15.58
CA VAL A 123 -5.53 43.42 -14.73
C VAL A 123 -5.97 42.31 -13.79
N MET A 124 -7.16 42.42 -13.18
CA MET A 124 -7.70 41.38 -12.29
C MET A 124 -7.95 40.06 -13.03
N ALA A 125 -8.50 40.12 -14.24
CA ALA A 125 -8.67 38.93 -15.07
C ALA A 125 -7.33 38.28 -15.43
N GLY A 126 -6.31 39.09 -15.73
CA GLY A 126 -4.94 38.61 -15.93
C GLY A 126 -4.38 37.90 -14.70
N ALA A 127 -4.53 38.51 -13.51
CA ALA A 127 -4.08 37.93 -12.24
C ALA A 127 -4.79 36.60 -11.93
N ARG A 128 -6.09 36.51 -12.16
CA ARG A 128 -6.88 35.28 -12.00
C ARG A 128 -6.39 34.15 -12.92
N ASN A 129 -6.12 34.46 -14.19
CA ASN A 129 -5.64 33.47 -15.14
C ASN A 129 -4.24 32.97 -14.79
N GLU A 130 -3.35 33.88 -14.37
CA GLU A 130 -2.00 33.51 -13.93
C GLU A 130 -2.04 32.71 -12.61
N TRP A 131 -2.94 33.04 -11.68
CA TRP A 131 -3.14 32.24 -10.46
C TRP A 131 -3.51 30.79 -10.78
N ILE A 132 -4.50 30.57 -11.66
CA ILE A 132 -4.92 29.22 -12.07
C ILE A 132 -3.74 28.47 -12.70
N LYS A 133 -3.01 29.12 -13.61
CA LYS A 133 -1.88 28.51 -14.32
C LYS A 133 -0.71 28.18 -13.39
N SER A 134 -0.30 29.12 -12.55
CA SER A 134 0.82 28.96 -11.63
C SER A 134 0.53 27.89 -10.57
N THR A 135 -0.69 27.87 -10.04
CA THR A 135 -1.10 26.85 -9.06
C THR A 135 -1.14 25.46 -9.69
N ALA A 136 -1.71 25.32 -10.89
CA ALA A 136 -1.70 24.03 -11.60
C ALA A 136 -0.27 23.53 -11.87
N ARG A 137 0.66 24.43 -12.23
CA ARG A 137 2.07 24.10 -12.41
C ARG A 137 2.75 23.66 -11.12
N LEU A 138 2.56 24.41 -10.03
CA LEU A 138 3.14 24.04 -8.73
C LEU A 138 2.69 22.65 -8.26
N VAL A 139 1.43 22.29 -8.52
CA VAL A 139 0.91 20.96 -8.20
C VAL A 139 1.57 19.88 -9.04
N ALA A 140 1.67 20.09 -10.36
CA ALA A 140 2.33 19.14 -11.24
C ALA A 140 3.80 18.93 -10.84
N ASP A 141 4.54 20.02 -10.64
CA ASP A 141 5.95 19.98 -10.25
C ASP A 141 6.15 19.27 -8.89
N ALA A 142 5.24 19.48 -7.93
CA ALA A 142 5.30 18.81 -6.61
C ALA A 142 5.00 17.31 -6.70
N VAL A 143 4.02 16.91 -7.52
CA VAL A 143 3.70 15.48 -7.74
C VAL A 143 4.84 14.77 -8.46
N ASP A 144 5.43 15.40 -9.48
CA ASP A 144 6.57 14.85 -10.20
C ASP A 144 7.80 14.67 -9.28
N ALA A 145 8.06 15.61 -8.38
CA ALA A 145 9.14 15.50 -7.39
C ALA A 145 8.90 14.34 -6.40
N MET A 146 7.68 14.17 -5.91
CA MET A 146 7.34 13.05 -5.01
C MET A 146 7.53 11.69 -5.69
N ALA A 147 7.21 11.58 -6.99
CA ALA A 147 7.42 10.34 -7.73
C ALA A 147 8.92 10.00 -7.90
N GLN A 148 9.78 11.01 -7.99
CA GLN A 148 11.24 10.81 -8.09
C GLN A 148 11.87 10.39 -6.76
N ASP A 149 11.40 10.95 -5.64
CA ASP A 149 11.91 10.58 -4.30
C ASP A 149 11.60 9.11 -3.94
N GLU A 150 10.47 8.57 -4.38
CA GLU A 150 10.11 7.15 -4.19
C GLU A 150 11.00 6.18 -5.00
N GLU A 151 11.57 6.62 -6.13
CA GLU A 151 12.47 5.79 -6.95
C GLU A 151 13.88 5.66 -6.33
N ASP A 152 14.35 6.68 -5.60
CA ASP A 152 15.68 6.69 -4.95
C ASP A 152 15.74 5.88 -3.63
N GLU A 153 14.62 5.69 -2.91
CA GLU A 153 14.57 4.84 -1.71
C GLU A 153 14.55 3.33 -2.01
N GLY A 154 14.33 2.94 -3.27
CA GLY A 154 14.26 1.54 -3.71
C GLY A 154 15.61 0.83 -3.84
N ASP A 155 16.74 1.55 -3.82
CA ASP A 155 18.10 0.99 -3.99
C ASP A 155 18.72 0.62 -2.63
N LEU A 156 18.03 -0.24 -1.88
CA LEU A 156 18.62 -0.90 -0.71
C LEU A 156 19.60 -1.99 -1.21
N PRO A 157 20.88 -1.98 -0.80
CA PRO A 157 21.82 -3.01 -1.23
C PRO A 157 21.34 -4.39 -0.78
N ASP A 158 21.23 -5.30 -1.73
CA ASP A 158 20.86 -6.70 -1.54
C ASP A 158 21.88 -7.39 -0.62
N ILE A 159 21.54 -7.56 0.65
CA ILE A 159 22.38 -8.24 1.66
C ILE A 159 22.15 -9.75 1.61
N SER A 160 22.20 -10.36 0.41
CA SER A 160 21.94 -11.80 0.24
C SER A 160 23.14 -12.66 -0.18
N ASP A 161 24.38 -12.19 0.02
CA ASP A 161 25.59 -12.99 -0.24
C ASP A 161 26.57 -12.97 0.95
N GLU A 162 26.25 -13.59 2.10
CA GLU A 162 27.31 -13.93 3.06
C GLU A 162 26.96 -14.98 4.14
N GLU A 163 26.38 -16.15 3.81
CA GLU A 163 26.48 -17.31 4.71
C GLU A 163 26.59 -18.64 3.94
N GLY A 164 27.75 -19.29 4.00
CA GLY A 164 27.84 -20.72 3.66
C GLY A 164 29.13 -21.26 3.03
N GLN A 165 30.32 -20.89 3.53
CA GLN A 165 31.51 -21.74 3.37
C GLN A 165 32.23 -21.86 4.72
N GLU A 166 32.00 -22.97 5.41
CA GLU A 166 33.02 -23.75 6.14
C GLU A 166 32.47 -25.14 6.53
#